data_AF-A0AAE8QBP3-F1
#
_entry.id   AF-A0AAE8QBP3-F1
#
_cell.length_a   1.000
_cell.length_b   1.000
_cell.length_c   1.000
_cell.angle_alpha   90.00
_cell.angle_beta   90.00
_cell.angle_gamma   90.00
#
_symmetry.space_group_name_H-M   'P 1'
#
loop_
_entity.id
_entity.type
_entity.pdbx_description
1 polymer ?
#
loop_
_entity_poly.entity_id
_entity_poly.type
_entity_poly.pdbx_seq_one_letter_code
_entity_poly.pdbx_strand_id
1 'polypeptide(L)'
;MQKLLLILFGVASMSGTAHAQARVTATHRNGLVESYRAYIGEADLFNSNGARLAQPWQIIRQDRANFHQYGVRDRDDETDSFFADPVNRQALEQMLRNGTMTRDAANMIVRGNVWIDVDIYGSQGAGRWIDVSVSD
;
A
#
# COMPACT_ATOMS: atom_id res chain seq x y z
N MET A 1 -55.03 11.62 71.13
CA MET A 1 -55.54 10.53 70.27
C MET A 1 -54.79 10.64 68.93
N GLN A 2 -53.53 10.20 68.82
CA GLN A 2 -53.07 8.85 68.45
C GLN A 2 -53.82 8.22 67.26
N LYS A 3 -53.06 7.97 66.18
CA LYS A 3 -53.21 7.09 64.99
C LYS A 3 -52.66 7.85 63.77
N LEU A 4 -51.85 7.35 62.86
CA LEU A 4 -51.21 6.05 62.64
C LEU A 4 -50.16 6.32 61.53
N LEU A 5 -49.03 5.61 61.58
CA LEU A 5 -47.92 5.58 60.61
C LEU A 5 -48.39 5.11 59.22
N LEU A 6 -47.76 5.58 58.13
CA LEU A 6 -47.50 4.78 56.91
C LEU A 6 -46.38 5.40 56.06
N ILE A 7 -45.33 4.60 55.82
CA ILE A 7 -44.15 4.87 55.01
C ILE A 7 -44.46 4.52 53.54
N LEU A 8 -44.01 5.32 52.58
CA LEU A 8 -43.81 4.87 51.20
C LEU A 8 -42.46 5.32 50.65
N PHE A 9 -41.69 4.31 50.24
CA PHE A 9 -40.47 4.40 49.43
C PHE A 9 -40.78 5.00 48.06
N GLY A 10 -39.96 5.96 47.62
CA GLY A 10 -39.96 6.44 46.23
C GLY A 10 -38.53 6.59 45.74
N VAL A 11 -38.01 5.53 45.13
CA VAL A 11 -36.72 5.52 44.42
C VAL A 11 -36.89 6.34 43.13
N ALA A 12 -36.19 7.47 43.01
CA ALA A 12 -36.06 8.19 41.75
C ALA A 12 -34.75 7.77 41.07
N SER A 13 -34.88 6.85 40.11
CA SER A 13 -33.83 6.31 39.26
C SER A 13 -33.11 7.40 38.46
N MET A 14 -31.77 7.35 38.45
CA MET A 14 -30.93 8.16 37.55
C MET A 14 -31.17 7.75 36.10
N SER A 15 -31.72 8.65 35.28
CA SER A 15 -31.79 8.46 33.82
C SER A 15 -30.44 8.83 33.22
N GLY A 16 -29.58 7.83 33.01
CA GLY A 16 -28.40 7.98 32.16
C GLY A 16 -28.82 8.09 30.69
N THR A 17 -28.43 9.18 30.03
CA THR A 17 -28.58 9.33 28.58
C THR A 17 -27.68 8.33 27.86
N ALA A 18 -28.28 7.25 27.32
CA ALA A 18 -27.57 6.32 26.45
C ALA A 18 -27.39 6.97 25.06
N HIS A 19 -26.21 7.53 24.80
CA HIS A 19 -25.81 7.89 23.44
C HIS A 19 -25.54 6.61 22.65
N ALA A 20 -26.46 6.24 21.74
CA ALA A 20 -26.22 5.20 20.76
C ALA A 20 -25.19 5.69 19.74
N GLN A 21 -23.91 5.34 19.94
CA GLN A 21 -22.88 5.55 18.92
C GLN A 21 -23.06 4.47 17.84
N ALA A 22 -23.52 4.88 16.65
CA ALA A 22 -23.52 4.01 15.49
C ALA A 22 -22.07 3.76 15.06
N ARG A 23 -21.58 2.53 15.26
CA ARG A 23 -20.30 2.08 14.71
C ARG A 23 -20.48 1.82 13.22
N VAL A 24 -19.91 2.68 12.38
CA VAL A 24 -19.69 2.36 10.97
C VAL A 24 -18.52 1.38 10.92
N THR A 25 -18.82 0.09 10.75
CA THR A 25 -17.79 -0.90 10.44
C THR A 25 -17.41 -0.74 8.97
N ALA A 26 -16.28 -0.11 8.70
CA ALA A 26 -15.73 -0.07 7.35
C ALA A 26 -15.26 -1.48 6.96
N THR A 27 -15.92 -2.12 6.00
CA THR A 27 -15.48 -3.39 5.44
C THR A 27 -14.35 -3.12 4.45
N HIS A 28 -13.11 -3.29 4.87
CA HIS A 28 -11.96 -3.09 4.00
C HIS A 28 -11.75 -4.32 3.12
N ARG A 29 -12.09 -4.20 1.82
CA ARG A 29 -11.71 -5.19 0.81
C ARG A 29 -10.45 -4.69 0.10
N ASN A 30 -9.52 -5.59 -0.13
CA ASN A 30 -8.38 -5.29 -1.00
C ASN A 30 -8.89 -5.18 -2.44
N GLY A 31 -8.40 -4.17 -3.17
CA GLY A 31 -8.71 -3.93 -4.57
C GLY A 31 -7.55 -3.21 -5.26
N LEU A 32 -7.71 -2.90 -6.54
CA LEU A 32 -6.74 -2.09 -7.27
C LEU A 32 -6.64 -0.71 -6.61
N VAL A 33 -5.43 -0.32 -6.24
CA VAL A 33 -5.09 0.97 -5.63
C VAL A 33 -4.66 1.94 -6.72
N GLU A 34 -3.70 1.53 -7.54
CA GLU A 34 -3.08 2.34 -8.58
C GLU A 34 -2.36 1.42 -9.57
N SER A 35 -2.18 1.90 -10.79
CA SER A 35 -1.38 1.26 -11.83
C SER A 35 -0.43 2.30 -12.41
N TYR A 36 0.77 1.88 -12.80
CA TYR A 36 1.71 2.75 -13.52
C TYR A 36 2.55 1.95 -14.52
N ARG A 37 2.97 2.64 -15.57
CA ARG A 37 3.99 2.18 -16.52
C ARG A 37 5.33 2.88 -16.26
N ALA A 38 6.42 2.12 -16.31
CA ALA A 38 7.77 2.64 -16.13
C ALA A 38 8.79 1.93 -17.02
N TYR A 39 9.85 2.64 -17.40
CA TYR A 39 10.98 2.08 -18.12
C TYR A 39 12.10 1.76 -17.13
N ILE A 40 12.58 0.52 -17.15
CA ILE A 40 13.74 0.12 -16.35
C ILE A 40 15.01 0.46 -17.12
N GLY A 41 15.60 1.59 -16.78
CA GLY A 41 16.85 2.11 -17.34
C GLY A 41 18.10 1.53 -16.66
N GLU A 42 19.28 1.96 -17.13
CA GLU A 42 20.56 1.49 -16.57
C GLU A 42 20.74 1.91 -15.09
N ALA A 43 20.27 3.10 -14.73
CA ALA A 43 20.39 3.64 -13.37
C ALA A 43 19.64 2.80 -12.32
N ASP A 44 18.60 2.07 -12.73
CA ASP A 44 17.76 1.28 -11.82
C ASP A 44 18.38 -0.08 -11.49
N LEU A 45 19.39 -0.48 -12.26
CA LEU A 45 20.08 -1.75 -12.09
C LEU A 45 21.11 -1.72 -10.96
N PHE A 46 21.34 -0.56 -10.34
CA PHE A 46 22.38 -0.36 -9.33
C PHE A 46 21.83 0.32 -8.09
N ASN A 47 22.25 -0.12 -6.91
CA ASN A 47 21.94 0.59 -5.68
C ASN A 47 22.76 1.88 -5.55
N SER A 48 22.49 2.66 -4.49
CA SER A 48 23.20 3.93 -4.22
C SER A 48 24.72 3.80 -3.99
N ASN A 49 25.23 2.58 -3.77
CA ASN A 49 26.67 2.30 -3.67
C ASN A 49 27.28 1.85 -5.01
N GLY A 50 26.51 1.86 -6.10
CA GLY A 50 26.94 1.38 -7.42
C GLY A 50 27.01 -0.13 -7.56
N ALA A 51 26.48 -0.91 -6.60
CA ALA A 51 26.48 -2.36 -6.69
C ALA A 51 25.27 -2.85 -7.52
N ARG A 52 25.54 -3.78 -8.44
CA ARG A 52 24.51 -4.36 -9.32
C ARG A 52 23.46 -5.12 -8.52
N LEU A 53 22.19 -4.81 -8.79
CA LEU A 53 21.02 -5.49 -8.26
C LEU A 53 20.73 -6.76 -9.06
N ALA A 54 20.33 -7.82 -8.37
CA ALA A 54 20.16 -9.15 -8.96
C ALA A 54 18.72 -9.68 -8.86
N GLN A 55 17.85 -8.98 -8.12
CA GLN A 55 16.45 -9.37 -7.95
C GLN A 55 15.52 -8.33 -8.58
N PRO A 56 14.43 -8.75 -9.25
CA PRO A 56 13.52 -7.84 -9.93
C PRO A 56 12.87 -6.84 -8.95
N TRP A 57 12.49 -7.28 -7.75
CA TRP A 57 11.93 -6.37 -6.74
C TRP A 57 12.94 -5.30 -6.28
N GLN A 58 14.25 -5.60 -6.28
CA GLN A 58 15.26 -4.60 -5.91
C GLN A 58 15.32 -3.50 -6.96
N ILE A 59 15.26 -3.89 -8.24
CA ILE A 59 15.33 -2.99 -9.39
C ILE A 59 14.09 -2.10 -9.44
N ILE A 60 12.88 -2.67 -9.34
CA ILE A 60 11.64 -1.87 -9.30
C ILE A 60 11.64 -0.92 -8.10
N ARG A 61 12.15 -1.35 -6.94
CA ARG A 61 12.28 -0.47 -5.77
C ARG A 61 13.28 0.67 -6.02
N GLN A 62 14.40 0.38 -6.67
CA GLN A 62 15.42 1.36 -6.99
C GLN A 62 14.90 2.38 -8.01
N ASP A 63 14.21 1.91 -9.04
CA ASP A 63 13.48 2.72 -10.02
C ASP A 63 12.50 3.68 -9.35
N ARG A 64 11.60 3.18 -8.48
CA ARG A 64 10.68 4.08 -7.75
C ARG A 64 11.38 5.02 -6.77
N ALA A 65 12.56 4.66 -6.25
CA ALA A 65 13.39 5.59 -5.48
C ALA A 65 14.02 6.66 -6.39
N ASN A 66 14.51 6.29 -7.57
CA ASN A 66 15.05 7.19 -8.59
C ASN A 66 14.00 8.22 -9.01
N PHE A 67 12.79 7.75 -9.32
CA PHE A 67 11.68 8.61 -9.76
C PHE A 67 11.20 9.61 -8.69
N HIS A 68 10.98 9.14 -7.45
CA HIS A 68 10.35 9.93 -6.37
C HIS A 68 11.32 10.67 -5.47
N GLN A 69 12.49 10.09 -5.19
CA GLN A 69 13.44 10.64 -4.22
C GLN A 69 14.61 11.36 -4.89
N TYR A 70 15.11 10.85 -6.01
CA TYR A 70 16.33 11.38 -6.65
C TYR A 70 16.06 12.24 -7.90
N GLY A 71 14.83 12.25 -8.41
CA GLY A 71 14.45 13.02 -9.59
C GLY A 71 15.11 12.52 -10.88
N VAL A 72 15.61 11.28 -10.89
CA VAL A 72 16.14 10.60 -12.07
C VAL A 72 14.96 9.90 -12.72
N ARG A 73 14.57 10.35 -13.90
CA ARG A 73 13.36 9.90 -14.60
C ARG A 73 13.68 9.66 -16.07
N ASP A 74 13.09 8.62 -16.62
CA ASP A 74 13.05 8.44 -18.07
C ASP A 74 11.85 9.17 -18.68
N ARG A 75 11.95 9.52 -19.97
CA ARG A 75 11.13 10.57 -20.60
C ARG A 75 9.63 10.27 -20.62
N ASP A 76 9.23 9.03 -20.43
CA ASP A 76 7.85 8.58 -20.55
C ASP A 76 7.40 7.72 -19.35
N ASP A 77 8.11 7.82 -18.21
CA ASP A 77 7.70 7.18 -16.96
C ASP A 77 6.43 7.81 -16.38
N GLU A 78 5.46 6.97 -16.05
CA GLU A 78 4.30 7.41 -15.30
C GLU A 78 4.65 7.59 -13.82
N THR A 79 4.02 8.61 -13.23
CA THR A 79 4.05 8.81 -11.78
C THR A 79 3.11 7.84 -11.10
N ASP A 80 3.39 7.57 -9.83
CA ASP A 80 2.48 6.86 -8.94
C ASP A 80 2.47 7.52 -7.55
N SER A 81 1.31 7.58 -6.91
CA SER A 81 1.16 8.13 -5.56
C SER A 81 1.57 7.12 -4.47
N PHE A 82 1.42 5.82 -4.74
CA PHE A 82 1.62 4.75 -3.77
C PHE A 82 3.09 4.61 -3.33
N PHE A 83 4.03 4.54 -4.27
CA PHE A 83 5.47 4.42 -4.02
C PHE A 83 6.17 5.75 -3.83
N ALA A 84 5.46 6.89 -3.81
CA ALA A 84 6.01 8.14 -3.29
C ALA A 84 6.40 7.98 -1.80
N ASP A 85 5.67 7.14 -1.05
CA ASP A 85 5.99 6.79 0.34
C ASP A 85 7.14 5.75 0.42
N PRO A 86 8.27 6.06 1.09
CA PRO A 86 9.36 5.11 1.29
C PRO A 86 8.95 3.81 2.01
N VAL A 87 7.95 3.84 2.89
CA VAL A 87 7.45 2.64 3.60
C VAL A 87 6.83 1.66 2.62
N ASN A 88 6.07 2.17 1.65
CA ASN A 88 5.47 1.35 0.59
C ASN A 88 6.56 0.76 -0.33
N ARG A 89 7.62 1.52 -0.63
CA ARG A 89 8.77 0.99 -1.38
C ARG A 89 9.45 -0.18 -0.64
N GLN A 90 9.56 -0.11 0.68
CA GLN A 90 10.14 -1.20 1.49
C GLN A 90 9.29 -2.48 1.47
N ALA A 91 7.96 -2.36 1.33
CA ALA A 91 7.06 -3.51 1.26
C ALA A 91 7.12 -4.27 -0.09
N LEU A 92 7.79 -3.73 -1.10
CA LEU A 92 7.72 -4.22 -2.49
C LEU A 92 8.11 -5.70 -2.64
N GLU A 93 9.13 -6.18 -1.93
CA GLU A 93 9.53 -7.59 -1.99
C GLU A 93 8.39 -8.51 -1.53
N GLN A 94 7.75 -8.17 -0.42
CA GLN A 94 6.63 -8.92 0.12
C GLN A 94 5.39 -8.80 -0.78
N MET A 95 5.14 -7.63 -1.36
CA MET A 95 4.04 -7.42 -2.29
C MET A 95 4.22 -8.26 -3.57
N LEU A 96 5.42 -8.25 -4.16
CA LEU A 96 5.70 -9.04 -5.35
C LEU A 96 5.62 -10.54 -5.06
N ARG A 97 6.11 -10.97 -3.89
CA ARG A 97 5.98 -12.37 -3.44
C ARG A 97 4.53 -12.83 -3.32
N ASN A 98 3.61 -11.92 -3.01
CA ASN A 98 2.17 -12.20 -2.87
C ASN A 98 1.39 -12.07 -4.18
N GLY A 99 1.98 -11.48 -5.22
CA GLY A 99 1.33 -11.24 -6.50
C GLY A 99 1.94 -12.08 -7.60
N THR A 100 1.98 -11.52 -8.80
CA THR A 100 2.37 -12.26 -9.99
C THR A 100 3.43 -11.56 -10.81
N MET A 101 4.34 -12.36 -11.36
CA MET A 101 5.34 -11.97 -12.35
C MET A 101 5.82 -13.25 -13.03
N THR A 102 5.96 -13.23 -14.36
CA THR A 102 6.50 -14.38 -15.07
C THR A 102 8.02 -14.45 -14.89
N ARG A 103 8.59 -15.66 -15.02
CA ARG A 103 10.05 -15.84 -14.96
C ARG A 103 10.77 -15.06 -16.06
N ASP A 104 10.16 -14.95 -17.23
CA ASP A 104 10.72 -14.19 -18.35
C ASP A 104 10.70 -12.69 -18.08
N ALA A 105 9.61 -12.14 -17.55
CA ALA A 105 9.55 -10.75 -17.09
C ALA A 105 10.62 -10.46 -16.03
N ALA A 106 10.79 -11.34 -15.04
CA ALA A 106 11.84 -11.20 -14.03
C ALA A 106 13.25 -11.14 -14.66
N ASN A 107 13.54 -12.01 -15.63
CA ASN A 107 14.82 -12.02 -16.33
C ASN A 107 15.04 -10.76 -17.18
N MET A 108 13.98 -10.24 -17.81
CA MET A 108 14.05 -9.01 -18.61
C MET A 108 14.29 -7.79 -17.71
N ILE A 109 13.59 -7.68 -16.58
CA ILE A 109 13.80 -6.61 -15.60
C ILE A 109 15.24 -6.62 -15.06
N VAL A 110 15.80 -7.81 -14.75
CA VAL A 110 17.19 -7.93 -14.28
C VAL A 110 18.20 -7.50 -15.34
N ARG A 111 17.88 -7.65 -16.63
CA ARG A 111 18.72 -7.16 -17.74
C ARG A 111 18.58 -5.64 -17.93
N GLY A 112 17.40 -5.09 -17.67
CA GLY A 112 17.04 -3.70 -17.93
C GLY A 112 16.66 -3.45 -19.39
N ASN A 113 16.51 -2.18 -19.76
CA ASN A 113 16.05 -1.73 -21.07
C ASN A 113 14.71 -2.35 -21.46
N VAL A 114 13.73 -2.22 -20.56
CA VAL A 114 12.41 -2.84 -20.72
C VAL A 114 11.33 -1.98 -20.09
N TRP A 115 10.15 -1.94 -20.70
CA TRP A 115 8.97 -1.35 -20.09
C TRP A 115 8.30 -2.36 -19.14
N ILE A 116 7.86 -1.87 -18.00
CA ILE A 116 7.04 -2.62 -17.06
C ILE A 116 5.70 -1.91 -16.84
N ASP A 117 4.67 -2.72 -16.62
CA ASP A 117 3.39 -2.27 -16.10
C ASP A 117 3.21 -2.91 -14.73
N VAL A 118 2.82 -2.10 -13.74
CA VAL A 118 2.68 -2.51 -12.35
C VAL A 118 1.29 -2.17 -11.86
N ASP A 119 0.53 -3.19 -11.49
CA ASP A 119 -0.75 -3.05 -10.82
C ASP A 119 -0.58 -3.26 -9.31
N ILE A 120 -1.02 -2.29 -8.52
CA ILE A 120 -0.87 -2.29 -7.07
C ILE A 120 -2.20 -2.59 -6.42
N TYR A 121 -2.25 -3.64 -5.61
CA TYR A 121 -3.47 -4.02 -4.92
C TYR A 121 -3.34 -3.91 -3.41
N GLY A 122 -4.39 -3.40 -2.76
CA GLY A 122 -4.37 -3.13 -1.35
C GLY A 122 -5.60 -2.41 -0.81
N SER A 123 -5.46 -1.82 0.36
CA SER A 123 -6.51 -1.04 1.02
C SER A 123 -5.92 -0.04 2.00
N GLN A 124 -6.58 1.11 2.17
CA GLN A 124 -6.19 2.17 3.12
C GLN A 124 -4.73 2.64 2.98
N GLY A 125 -4.24 2.77 1.75
CA GLY A 125 -2.86 3.19 1.49
C GLY A 125 -1.79 2.12 1.75
N ALA A 126 -2.18 0.92 2.21
CA ALA A 126 -1.28 -0.20 2.41
C ALA A 126 -1.39 -1.20 1.24
N GLY A 127 -0.23 -1.53 0.65
CA GLY A 127 -0.11 -2.55 -0.38
C GLY A 127 -0.17 -3.97 0.17
N ARG A 128 -0.72 -4.88 -0.63
CA ARG A 128 -0.89 -6.30 -0.27
C ARG A 128 -0.20 -7.21 -1.26
N TRP A 129 -0.37 -6.93 -2.54
CA TRP A 129 0.37 -7.57 -3.62
C TRP A 129 0.55 -6.60 -4.80
N ILE A 130 1.49 -6.93 -5.68
CA ILE A 130 1.61 -6.29 -7.00
C ILE A 130 1.63 -7.35 -8.08
N ASP A 131 1.03 -7.04 -9.21
CA ASP A 131 1.19 -7.80 -10.43
C ASP A 131 2.07 -6.99 -11.38
N VAL A 132 3.08 -7.64 -11.96
CA VAL A 132 4.07 -6.99 -12.82
C VAL A 132 4.18 -7.74 -14.14
N SER A 133 3.95 -7.01 -15.23
CA SER A 133 4.19 -7.47 -16.59
C SER A 133 5.24 -6.63 -17.29
N VAL A 134 5.79 -7.17 -18.36
CA VAL A 134 6.66 -6.45 -19.29
C VAL A 134 5.87 -6.12 -20.55
N SER A 135 5.98 -4.89 -21.05
CA SER A 135 5.40 -4.43 -22.30
C SER A 135 6.48 -4.08 -23.33
N ASP A 136 6.14 -4.21 -24.61
CA ASP A 136 6.98 -3.81 -25.76
C ASP A 136 6.82 -2.32 -26.10
#